data_AF-A0A087HF47-F1
#
_entry.id   AF-A0A087HF47-F1
#
_cell.length_a   1.000
_cell.length_b   1.000
_cell.length_c   1.000
_cell.angle_alpha   90.00
_cell.angle_beta   90.00
_cell.angle_gamma   90.00
#
_symmetry.space_group_name_H-M   'P 1'
#
loop_
_entity.id
_entity.type
_entity.pdbx_description
1 polymer ?
#
loop_
_entity_poly.entity_id
_entity_poly.type
_entity_poly.pdbx_seq_one_letter_code
_entity_poly.pdbx_strand_id
1 'polypeptide(L)' 'MGCGFTDKEEKQGVVEEVVNLCSFETLKNLEANKGESDTKGKKYREDIPSRFYPKSDYFRKGNVGDWQTT' A
#
# COMPACT_ATOMS: atom_id res chain seq x y z
N MET A 1 17.13 9.24 -4.13
CA MET A 1 15.96 9.95 -4.67
C MET A 1 16.24 11.43 -4.95
N GLY A 2 17.24 12.07 -4.32
CA GLY A 2 17.62 13.46 -4.67
C GLY A 2 16.62 14.54 -4.25
N CYS A 3 15.54 14.14 -3.57
CA CYS A 3 14.48 14.99 -3.04
C CYS A 3 14.48 14.91 -1.50
N GLY A 4 15.55 15.43 -0.88
CA GLY A 4 15.61 15.52 0.58
C GLY A 4 14.59 16.54 1.12
N PHE A 5 14.17 16.35 2.37
CA PHE A 5 13.35 17.33 3.06
C PHE A 5 14.17 18.58 3.38
N THR A 6 13.52 19.73 3.35
CA THR A 6 14.05 21.00 3.86
C THR A 6 13.82 21.10 5.36
N ASP A 7 14.64 21.89 6.08
CA ASP A 7 14.43 22.17 7.51
C ASP A 7 13.03 22.68 7.84
N LYS A 8 12.39 23.38 6.89
CA LYS A 8 11.03 23.88 7.04
C LYS A 8 10.02 22.73 7.01
N GLU A 9 10.15 21.81 6.06
CA GLU A 9 9.28 20.63 5.94
C GLU A 9 9.43 19.73 7.17
N GLU A 10 10.66 19.53 7.64
CA GLU A 10 10.91 18.78 8.88
C GLU A 10 10.24 19.46 10.09
N LYS A 11 10.42 20.78 10.26
CA LYS A 11 9.76 21.55 11.34
C LYS A 11 8.24 21.57 11.23
N GLN A 12 7.69 21.41 10.03
CA GLN A 12 6.25 21.35 9.78
C GLN A 12 5.68 19.95 9.97
N GLY A 13 6.51 18.93 10.20
CA GLY A 13 6.08 17.55 10.39
C GLY A 13 5.76 16.80 9.10
N VAL A 14 6.25 17.27 7.95
CA VAL A 14 5.97 16.68 6.63
C VAL A 14 6.53 15.26 6.53
N VAL A 15 7.63 14.97 7.24
CA VAL A 15 8.22 13.63 7.29
C VAL A 15 7.22 12.64 7.89
N GLU A 16 6.60 13.01 9.00
CA GLU A 16 5.59 12.22 9.70
C GLU A 16 4.32 12.07 8.86
N GLU A 17 3.91 13.12 8.13
CA GLU A 17 2.79 13.04 7.20
C GLU A 17 3.05 12.04 6.06
N VAL A 18 4.25 12.03 5.49
CA VAL A 18 4.65 11.07 4.45
C VAL A 18 4.69 9.65 5.02
N VAL A 19 5.25 9.46 6.21
CA VAL A 19 5.26 8.16 6.90
C VAL A 19 3.84 7.67 7.16
N ASN A 20 2.95 8.55 7.63
CA ASN A 20 1.55 8.21 7.90
C ASN A 20 0.77 7.87 6.62
N LEU A 21 0.95 8.67 5.56
CA LEU A 21 0.35 8.43 4.25
C LEU A 21 0.75 7.07 3.68
N CYS A 22 2.03 6.73 3.79
CA CYS A 22 2.58 5.46 3.31
C CYS A 22 2.53 4.33 4.35
N SER A 23 1.91 4.55 5.51
CA SER A 23 1.85 3.54 6.56
C SER A 23 1.02 2.35 6.13
N PHE A 24 1.33 1.18 6.68
CA PHE A 24 0.57 -0.04 6.40
C PHE A 24 -0.90 0.13 6.76
N GLU A 25 -1.20 0.77 7.88
CA GLU A 25 -2.57 1.02 8.35
C GLU A 25 -3.34 1.92 7.39
N THR A 26 -2.77 3.04 6.96
CA THR A 26 -3.41 3.95 6.00
C THR A 26 -3.66 3.23 4.67
N LEU A 27 -2.61 2.64 4.08
CA LEU A 27 -2.71 2.03 2.76
C LEU A 27 -3.67 0.83 2.74
N LYS A 28 -3.66 -0.03 3.77
CA LYS A 28 -4.59 -1.16 3.89
C LYS A 28 -6.05 -0.71 3.99
N ASN A 29 -6.30 0.44 4.62
CA ASN A 29 -7.65 0.94 4.88
C ASN A 29 -8.19 1.90 3.82
N LEU A 30 -7.43 2.23 2.77
CA LEU A 30 -7.94 2.97 1.62
C LEU A 30 -8.99 2.12 0.89
N GLU A 31 -10.13 2.72 0.54
CA GLU A 31 -11.20 2.04 -0.21
C GLU A 31 -10.69 1.44 -1.54
N ALA A 32 -9.70 2.08 -2.17
CA ALA A 32 -9.06 1.58 -3.38
C ALA A 32 -8.29 0.26 -3.20
N ASN A 33 -7.97 -0.11 -1.96
CA ASN A 33 -7.21 -1.32 -1.58
C ASN A 33 -8.07 -2.32 -0.80
N LYS A 34 -9.36 -2.04 -0.56
CA LYS A 34 -10.28 -2.95 0.12
C LYS A 34 -11.09 -3.79 -0.88
N GLY A 35 -11.29 -5.05 -0.52
CA GLY A 35 -12.16 -5.99 -1.25
C GLY A 35 -11.61 -6.41 -2.62
N GLU A 36 -12.43 -7.13 -3.38
CA GLU A 36 -12.13 -7.61 -4.73
C GLU A 36 -12.25 -6.51 -5.81
N SER A 37 -12.19 -5.22 -5.41
CA SER A 37 -12.73 -4.08 -6.18
C SER A 37 -12.07 -3.83 -7.53
N ASP A 38 -10.98 -4.52 -7.82
CA ASP A 38 -10.33 -4.45 -9.12
C ASP A 38 -10.96 -5.38 -10.17
N THR A 39 -11.86 -6.24 -9.72
CA THR A 39 -12.60 -7.22 -10.54
C THR A 39 -14.00 -6.72 -10.91
N LYS A 40 -14.34 -5.45 -10.70
CA LYS A 40 -15.48 -4.85 -11.42
C LYS A 40 -15.06 -4.53 -12.87
N GLY A 41 -14.90 -5.58 -13.68
CA GLY A 41 -14.98 -5.48 -15.15
C GLY A 41 -13.67 -5.63 -15.94
N LYS A 42 -12.50 -5.74 -15.32
CA LYS A 42 -11.26 -6.06 -16.07
C LYS A 42 -11.01 -7.56 -16.07
N LYS A 43 -11.83 -8.28 -16.85
CA LYS A 43 -11.46 -9.62 -17.32
C LYS A 43 -10.10 -9.49 -18.00
N TYR A 44 -9.15 -10.32 -17.56
CA TYR A 44 -7.94 -10.74 -18.27
C TYR A 44 -7.66 -9.96 -19.55
N ARG A 45 -6.72 -9.01 -19.48
CA ARG A 45 -6.05 -8.54 -20.68
C ARG A 45 -5.17 -9.69 -21.16
N GLU A 46 -5.55 -10.28 -22.29
CA GLU A 46 -4.89 -11.46 -22.89
C GLU A 46 -3.39 -11.21 -23.16
N ASP A 47 -3.00 -9.94 -23.28
CA ASP A 47 -1.64 -9.44 -23.48
C ASP A 47 -0.78 -9.32 -22.20
N ILE A 48 -1.35 -9.52 -21.00
CA ILE A 48 -0.61 -9.37 -19.74
C ILE A 48 -0.59 -10.72 -19.00
N PRO A 49 0.54 -11.44 -18.97
CA PRO A 49 0.64 -12.78 -18.37
C PRO A 49 0.56 -12.79 -16.82
N SER A 50 0.21 -11.67 -16.18
CA SER A 50 0.22 -11.57 -14.72
C SER A 50 -1.15 -11.91 -14.15
N ARG A 51 -1.18 -12.94 -13.31
CA ARG A 51 -2.26 -13.20 -12.34
C ARG A 51 -2.62 -11.88 -11.66
N PHE A 52 -3.85 -11.45 -11.88
CA PHE A 52 -4.35 -10.22 -11.29
C PHE A 52 -4.80 -10.52 -9.87
N TYR A 53 -3.98 -10.17 -8.88
CA TYR A 53 -4.37 -10.22 -7.48
C TYR A 53 -5.18 -8.96 -7.15
N PRO A 54 -6.31 -9.08 -6.43
CA PRO A 54 -7.01 -7.91 -5.93
C PRO A 54 -6.06 -7.09 -5.05
N LYS A 55 -6.16 -5.76 -5.08
CA LYS A 55 -5.29 -4.89 -4.28
C LYS A 55 -5.29 -5.22 -2.78
N SER A 56 -6.35 -5.83 -2.27
CA SER A 56 -6.41 -6.32 -0.89
C SER A 56 -5.32 -7.34 -0.55
N ASP A 57 -4.87 -8.14 -1.52
CA ASP A 57 -3.91 -9.22 -1.27
C ASP A 57 -2.51 -8.71 -0.94
N TYR A 58 -2.17 -7.48 -1.35
CA TYR A 58 -0.89 -6.85 -0.99
C TYR A 58 -0.84 -6.44 0.49
N PHE A 59 -1.98 -6.26 1.16
CA PHE A 59 -2.07 -5.72 2.52
C PHE A 59 -2.64 -6.72 3.54
N ARG A 60 -1.86 -7.78 3.85
CA ARG A 60 -2.26 -8.86 4.79
C ARG A 60 -2.19 -8.44 6.27
N LYS A 61 -1.23 -8.98 7.05
CA LYS A 61 -1.10 -8.70 8.50
C LYS A 61 -0.13 -7.56 8.80
N GLY A 62 0.94 -7.41 8.03
CA GLY A 62 1.94 -6.35 8.24
C GLY A 62 2.77 -6.49 9.53
N ASN A 63 2.82 -7.69 10.13
CA ASN A 63 3.46 -7.93 11.41
C ASN A 63 4.82 -8.62 11.26
N VAL A 64 5.80 -8.19 12.06
CA VAL A 64 7.08 -8.91 12.24
C VAL A 64 6.83 -10.16 13.09
N GLY A 65 7.44 -11.28 12.72
CA GLY A 65 7.33 -12.54 13.49
C GLY A 65 6.13 -13.43 13.16
N ASP A 66 5.28 -13.04 12.20
CA ASP A 66 4.11 -13.83 11.76
C ASP A 66 4.46 -15.20 11.15
N TRP A 67 5.75 -15.49 10.94
CA TRP A 67 6.22 -16.81 10.52
C TRP A 67 6.25 -17.84 11.67
N GLN A 68 6.24 -17.39 12.93
CA GLN A 68 6.32 -18.27 14.12
C GLN A 68 4.97 -18.85 14.54
N THR A 69 3.86 -18.35 14.01
CA THR A 69 2.53 -18.94 14.24
C THR A 69 2.39 -20.22 13.41
N THR A 70 3.02 -21.30 13.89
CA THR A 70 2.75 -22.70 13.51
C THR A 70 2.05 -23.40 14.66
#